data_AF-C4RLJ6-F1
#
_entry.id   AF-C4RLJ6-F1
#
_cell.length_a   1.000
_cell.length_b   1.000
_cell.length_c   1.000
_cell.angle_alpha   90.00
_cell.angle_beta   90.00
_cell.angle_gamma   90.00
#
_symmetry.space_group_name_H-M   'P 1'
#
loop_
_entity.id
_entity.type
_entity.pdbx_description
1 polymer ?
#
loop_
_entity_poly.entity_id
_entity_poly.type
_entity_poly.pdbx_seq_one_letter_code
_entity_poly.pdbx_strand_id
1 'polypeptide(L)'
;MRVLAGEPRVRYLHVAPGAVDDVVATWSAVLGGAARVLRRDEAVATGWFGPVPEAHLGRIGDVVVACRGTSAVVATRSEHPVDARLVAYHGSDTAAEMTIPLLVVRG
;
A
#
# COMPACT_ATOMS: atom_id res chain seq x y z
N MET A 1 2.80 -15.68 1.72
CA MET A 1 2.10 -14.75 0.81
C MET A 1 1.69 -15.50 -0.45
N ARG A 2 0.48 -15.25 -0.98
CA ARG A 2 -0.05 -15.90 -2.20
C ARG A 2 -0.07 -14.95 -3.40
N VAL A 3 -0.50 -13.71 -3.17
CA VAL A 3 -0.56 -12.67 -4.21
C VAL A 3 -0.01 -11.38 -3.65
N LEU A 4 0.80 -10.69 -4.45
CA LEU A 4 1.19 -9.30 -4.26
C LEU A 4 0.42 -8.47 -5.29
N ALA A 5 -0.33 -7.48 -4.82
CA ALA A 5 -1.10 -6.55 -5.64
C ALA A 5 -0.82 -5.11 -5.21
N GLY A 6 -1.48 -4.15 -5.86
CA GLY A 6 -1.25 -2.72 -5.65
C GLY A 6 -0.02 -2.23 -6.41
N GLU A 7 0.34 -0.97 -6.20
CA GLU A 7 1.45 -0.30 -6.86
C GLU A 7 2.66 -0.14 -5.91
N PRO A 8 3.87 0.18 -6.41
CA PRO A 8 5.09 0.19 -5.59
C PRO A 8 5.09 1.01 -4.30
N ARG A 9 4.26 2.05 -4.18
CA ARG A 9 4.09 2.85 -2.96
C ARG A 9 3.09 2.24 -1.99
N VAL A 10 2.07 1.53 -2.45
CA VAL A 10 1.04 0.89 -1.63
C VAL A 10 0.79 -0.54 -2.10
N ARG A 11 1.32 -1.50 -1.34
CA ARG A 11 1.19 -2.93 -1.63
C ARG A 11 0.08 -3.58 -0.84
N TYR A 12 -0.68 -4.42 -1.52
CA TYR A 12 -1.68 -5.31 -0.95
C TYR A 12 -1.15 -6.73 -0.97
N LEU A 13 -0.94 -7.31 0.21
CA LEU A 13 -0.50 -8.69 0.36
C LEU A 13 -1.72 -9.55 0.66
N HIS A 14 -2.01 -10.51 -0.21
CA HIS A 14 -2.96 -11.58 0.09
C HIS A 14 -2.18 -12.77 0.60
N VAL A 15 -2.44 -13.17 1.84
CA VAL A 15 -1.62 -14.13 2.58
C VAL A 15 -2.26 -15.51 2.62
N ALA A 16 -1.49 -16.51 3.04
CA ALA A 16 -2.08 -17.82 3.31
C ALA A 16 -2.90 -17.76 4.62
N PRO A 17 -3.97 -18.56 4.76
CA PRO A 17 -4.74 -18.61 6.01
C PRO A 17 -3.83 -18.84 7.22
N GLY A 18 -4.03 -18.06 8.28
CA GLY A 18 -3.24 -18.11 9.52
C GLY A 18 -1.88 -17.39 9.48
N ALA A 19 -1.47 -16.82 8.34
CA ALA A 19 -0.12 -16.22 8.20
C ALA A 19 -0.09 -14.68 8.32
N VAL A 20 -1.20 -14.01 8.65
CA VAL A 20 -1.27 -12.54 8.69
C VAL A 20 -0.26 -11.96 9.67
N ASP A 21 -0.22 -12.48 10.90
CA ASP A 21 0.63 -11.93 11.97
C ASP A 21 2.11 -12.09 11.65
N ASP A 22 2.53 -13.26 11.16
CA ASP A 22 3.91 -13.50 10.72
C ASP A 22 4.32 -12.56 9.59
N VAL A 23 3.42 -12.32 8.63
CA VAL A 23 3.67 -11.40 7.51
C VAL A 23 3.78 -9.96 8.01
N VAL A 24 2.87 -9.50 8.87
CA VAL A 24 2.93 -8.16 9.47
C VAL A 24 4.24 -7.98 10.24
N ALA A 25 4.61 -8.94 11.08
CA ALA A 25 5.84 -8.88 11.87
C ALA A 25 7.08 -8.83 10.96
N THR A 26 7.16 -9.72 9.98
CA THR A 26 8.30 -9.80 9.04
C THR A 26 8.44 -8.51 8.23
N TRP A 27 7.34 -8.02 7.66
CA TRP A 27 7.37 -6.80 6.83
C TRP A 27 7.66 -5.56 7.65
N SER A 28 7.10 -5.46 8.86
CA SER A 28 7.38 -4.35 9.78
C SER A 28 8.86 -4.33 10.19
N ALA A 29 9.44 -5.49 10.48
CA ALA A 29 10.85 -5.61 10.84
C ALA A 29 11.79 -5.23 9.68
N VAL A 30 11.48 -5.68 8.46
CA VAL A 30 12.30 -5.42 7.27
C VAL A 30 12.20 -3.96 6.82
N LEU A 31 10.99 -3.40 6.78
CA LEU A 31 10.77 -2.05 6.27
C LEU A 31 11.01 -0.97 7.33
N GLY A 32 10.84 -1.29 8.61
CA GLY A 32 11.03 -0.33 9.71
C GLY A 32 10.27 0.98 9.46
N GLY A 33 10.97 2.12 9.53
CA GLY A 33 10.38 3.43 9.27
C GLY A 33 10.03 3.72 7.79
N ALA A 34 10.47 2.87 6.85
CA ALA A 34 10.27 3.08 5.42
C ALA A 34 8.84 2.77 4.95
N ALA A 35 7.99 2.16 5.78
CA ALA A 35 6.59 1.92 5.48
C ALA A 35 5.71 1.87 6.73
N ARG A 36 4.41 2.02 6.54
CA ARG A 36 3.37 1.59 7.48
C ARG A 36 2.87 0.23 7.01
N VAL A 37 2.90 -0.77 7.89
CA VAL A 37 2.37 -2.11 7.62
C VAL A 37 1.15 -2.28 8.52
N LEU A 38 0.00 -2.53 7.90
CA LEU A 38 -1.30 -2.63 8.57
C LEU A 38 -1.99 -3.93 8.19
N ARG A 39 -2.76 -4.52 9.11
CA ARG A 39 -3.78 -5.51 8.75
C ARG A 39 -4.92 -4.84 7.96
N ARG A 40 -5.71 -5.62 7.23
CA ARG A 40 -6.85 -5.12 6.45
C ARG A 40 -7.81 -4.28 7.29
N ASP A 41 -8.21 -4.80 8.44
CA ASP A 41 -9.16 -4.17 9.36
C ASP A 41 -8.61 -2.84 9.92
N GLU A 42 -7.34 -2.83 10.33
CA GLU A 42 -6.63 -1.62 10.75
C GLU A 42 -6.60 -0.58 9.62
N ALA A 43 -6.30 -1.01 8.39
CA ALA A 43 -6.27 -0.14 7.21
C ALA A 43 -7.66 0.38 6.81
N VAL A 44 -8.72 -0.40 7.01
CA VAL A 44 -10.11 0.06 6.80
C VAL A 44 -10.52 1.07 7.88
N ALA A 45 -10.13 0.84 9.13
CA ALA A 45 -10.45 1.72 10.25
C ALA A 45 -9.83 3.12 10.14
N THR A 46 -8.80 3.32 9.31
CA THR A 46 -8.26 4.65 9.01
C THR A 46 -9.20 5.53 8.20
N GLY A 47 -10.19 4.93 7.52
CA GLY A 47 -11.09 5.60 6.59
C GLY A 47 -10.52 5.85 5.19
N TRP A 48 -9.31 5.37 4.86
CA TRP A 48 -8.69 5.59 3.54
C TRP A 48 -9.55 5.16 2.36
N PHE A 49 -10.32 4.09 2.53
CA PHE A 49 -11.14 3.50 1.48
C PHE A 49 -12.59 4.01 1.47
N GLY A 50 -12.94 4.95 2.37
CA GLY A 50 -14.33 5.30 2.64
C GLY A 50 -15.13 4.11 3.19
N PRO A 51 -16.48 4.14 3.08
CA PRO A 51 -17.32 3.00 3.46
C PRO A 51 -17.02 1.77 2.57
N VAL A 52 -16.64 0.66 3.19
CA VAL A 52 -16.31 -0.59 2.48
C VAL A 52 -17.40 -1.64 2.71
N PRO A 53 -18.17 -2.02 1.67
CA PRO A 53 -19.09 -3.15 1.77
C PRO A 53 -18.34 -4.46 2.01
N GLU A 54 -18.92 -5.38 2.78
CA GLU A 54 -18.33 -6.71 3.09
C GLU A 54 -17.87 -7.45 1.82
N ALA A 55 -18.70 -7.44 0.77
CA ALA A 55 -18.40 -8.06 -0.52
C ALA A 55 -17.15 -7.49 -1.23
N HIS A 56 -16.66 -6.32 -0.80
CA HIS A 56 -15.48 -5.67 -1.37
C HIS A 56 -14.23 -5.81 -0.50
N LEU A 57 -14.33 -6.29 0.75
CA LEU A 57 -13.17 -6.40 1.65
C LEU A 57 -12.05 -7.24 1.04
N GLY A 58 -12.40 -8.30 0.31
CA GLY A 58 -11.43 -9.17 -0.37
C GLY A 58 -10.59 -8.46 -1.46
N ARG A 59 -10.98 -7.25 -1.91
CA ARG A 59 -10.18 -6.43 -2.84
C ARG A 59 -9.01 -5.72 -2.17
N ILE A 60 -9.08 -5.54 -0.85
CA ILE A 60 -8.00 -4.98 -0.04
C ILE A 60 -7.12 -6.15 0.40
N GLY A 61 -5.80 -5.98 0.40
CA GLY A 61 -4.88 -7.00 0.92
C GLY A 61 -5.23 -7.40 2.36
N ASP A 62 -4.90 -8.62 2.76
CA ASP A 62 -4.96 -9.01 4.18
C ASP A 62 -3.97 -8.19 5.01
N VAL A 63 -2.86 -7.77 4.36
CA VAL A 63 -1.90 -6.78 4.85
C VAL A 63 -1.77 -5.67 3.80
N VAL A 64 -1.80 -4.42 4.26
CA VAL A 64 -1.60 -3.21 3.45
C VAL A 64 -0.28 -2.57 3.86
N VAL A 65 0.58 -2.28 2.89
CA VAL A 65 1.92 -1.71 3.12
C VAL A 65 2.00 -0.38 2.38
N ALA A 66 1.93 0.72 3.13
CA ALA A 66 2.02 2.08 2.59
C ALA A 66 3.42 2.64 2.84
N CYS A 67 4.20 2.85 1.78
CA CYS A 67 5.59 3.31 1.85
C CYS A 67 5.68 4.76 2.33
N ARG A 68 6.76 5.11 3.02
CA ARG A 68 7.03 6.45 3.54
C ARG A 68 8.29 7.05 2.93
N GLY A 69 8.38 8.39 2.99
CA GLY A 69 9.46 9.13 2.35
C GLY A 69 9.54 8.78 0.87
N THR A 70 10.75 8.54 0.36
CA THR A 70 11.02 8.23 -1.05
C THR A 70 11.09 6.72 -1.35
N SER A 71 10.66 5.87 -0.43
CA SER A 71 10.79 4.40 -0.58
C SER A 71 9.75 3.81 -1.52
N ALA A 72 10.05 2.70 -2.17
CA ALA A 72 9.08 1.91 -2.92
C ALA A 72 9.42 0.42 -2.76
N VAL A 73 8.39 -0.43 -2.75
CA VAL A 73 8.55 -1.90 -2.72
C VAL A 73 8.24 -2.43 -4.11
N VAL A 74 9.20 -3.12 -4.73
CA VAL A 74 9.06 -3.71 -6.08
C VAL A 74 9.36 -5.20 -6.06
N ALA A 75 8.56 -5.99 -6.77
CA ALA A 75 8.75 -7.42 -6.91
C ALA A 75 9.42 -7.74 -8.25
N THR A 76 10.71 -7.45 -8.32
CA THR A 76 11.55 -7.54 -9.54
C THR A 76 11.58 -8.91 -10.22
N ARG A 77 11.16 -9.98 -9.53
CA ARG A 77 11.05 -11.33 -10.09
C ARG A 77 9.76 -11.60 -10.85
N SER A 78 8.69 -10.84 -10.59
CA SER A 78 7.35 -11.09 -11.13
C SER A 78 6.73 -9.88 -11.82
N GLU A 79 7.21 -8.68 -11.53
CA GLU A 79 6.77 -7.42 -12.14
C GLU A 79 7.63 -7.06 -13.36
N HIS A 80 7.11 -6.16 -14.21
CA HIS A 80 7.83 -5.78 -15.40
C HIS A 80 9.11 -5.01 -15.02
N PRO A 81 10.26 -5.24 -15.67
CA PRO A 81 11.52 -4.58 -15.28
C PRO A 81 11.48 -3.06 -15.27
N VAL A 82 10.55 -2.44 -16.01
CA VAL A 82 10.34 -0.99 -16.00
C VAL A 82 9.92 -0.49 -14.62
N ASP A 83 9.21 -1.29 -13.84
CA ASP A 83 8.72 -0.96 -12.50
C ASP A 83 9.85 -0.87 -11.47
N ALA A 84 11.08 -1.27 -11.81
CA ALA A 84 12.26 -1.03 -10.98
C ALA A 84 13.11 0.15 -11.50
N ARG A 85 12.72 0.74 -12.63
CA ARG A 85 13.49 1.78 -13.34
C ARG A 85 12.78 3.12 -13.41
N LEU A 86 11.52 3.21 -12.98
CA LEU A 86 10.85 4.52 -12.91
C LEU A 86 11.57 5.40 -11.89
N VAL A 87 11.74 6.66 -12.25
CA VAL A 87 12.43 7.65 -11.42
C VAL A 87 11.54 8.10 -10.25
N ALA A 88 10.21 8.00 -10.40
CA ALA A 88 9.25 8.51 -9.42
C ALA A 88 8.00 7.63 -9.33
N TYR A 89 7.41 7.61 -8.13
CA TYR A 89 6.14 6.98 -7.79
C TYR A 89 5.32 7.88 -6.87
N HIS A 90 4.02 7.62 -6.80
CA HIS A 90 3.10 8.22 -5.83
C HIS A 90 2.04 7.18 -5.46
N GLY A 91 1.32 7.42 -4.36
CA GLY A 91 0.16 6.61 -4.00
C GLY A 91 -0.03 6.39 -2.50
N SER A 92 0.95 6.80 -1.67
CA SER A 92 0.89 6.59 -0.22
C SER A 92 0.10 7.67 0.53
N ASP A 93 0.01 7.51 1.85
CA ASP A 93 -0.86 8.26 2.77
C ASP A 93 -0.28 9.60 3.25
N THR A 94 0.73 10.15 2.57
CA THR A 94 1.40 11.38 3.01
C THR A 94 0.77 12.63 2.42
N ALA A 95 0.84 13.76 3.15
CA ALA A 95 0.34 15.04 2.64
C ALA A 95 1.00 15.45 1.32
N ALA A 96 2.28 15.12 1.12
CA ALA A 96 3.01 15.40 -0.12
C ALA A 96 2.46 14.62 -1.32
N GLU A 97 1.83 13.46 -1.10
CA GLU A 97 1.27 12.62 -2.16
C GLU A 97 -0.23 12.85 -2.38
N MET A 98 -0.97 13.25 -1.33
CA MET A 98 -2.41 13.41 -1.40
C MET A 98 -2.88 14.84 -1.71
N THR A 99 -2.03 15.86 -1.50
CA THR A 99 -2.42 17.25 -1.71
C THR A 99 -2.31 17.62 -3.19
N ILE A 100 -3.43 17.52 -3.92
CA ILE A 100 -3.52 17.95 -5.32
C ILE A 100 -4.19 19.33 -5.37
N PRO A 101 -3.52 20.38 -5.87
CA PRO A 101 -4.10 21.72 -5.90
C PRO A 101 -5.25 21.82 -6.90
N LEU A 102 -6.38 22.38 -6.45
CA LEU A 102 -7.48 22.78 -7.31
C LEU A 102 -7.38 24.28 -7.59
N LEU A 103 -7.07 24.64 -8.83
CA LEU A 103 -7.04 26.03 -9.28
C LEU A 103 -8.41 26.43 -9.82
N VAL A 104 -8.99 27.52 -9.28
CA VAL A 104 -10.28 28.04 -9.70
C VAL A 104 -10.11 29.48 -10.18
N VAL A 105 -10.50 29.75 -11.44
CA VAL A 105 -10.56 31.10 -12.00
C VAL A 105 -12.01 31.56 -12.00
N ARG A 106 -12.29 32.73 -11.43
CA ARG A 106 -13.61 33.36 -11.45
C ARG A 106 -13.50 34.68 -12.20
N GLY A 107 -14.42 34.91 -13.14
CA GLY A 107 -14.58 36.17 -13.86
C GLY A 107 -15.35 37.20 -13.06
#